data_AF-Q8ZV79-F1
#
_entry.id   AF-Q8ZV79-F1
#
_cell.length_a   1.000
_cell.length_b   1.000
_cell.length_c   1.000
_cell.angle_alpha   90.00
_cell.angle_beta   90.00
_cell.angle_gamma   90.00
#
_symmetry.space_group_name_H-M   'P 1'
#
loop_
_entity.id
_entity.type
_entity.pdbx_description
1 polymer ?
#
loop_
_entity_poly.entity_id
_entity_poly.type
_entity_poly.pdbx_seq_one_letter_code
_entity_poly.pdbx_strand_id
1 'polypeptide(L)'
;MDSLKAVLTTAAAVALTLVVAVAVTNALQSANPVVKSIALAVAGESKAKAETPLSVVKYGVYYVYEGGGWALSAAPSAVSTPQLYAVGFGNCPADISGLYGRAYAPGSNVVHVTGCSIVVPSIAKEDGAVAITHYLPMCVSGTDFRTETVGQYFTYKGVRFRVRLVIIRC
;
A
#
# COMPACT_ATOMS: atom_id res chain seq x y z
N MET A 1 -28.66 5.76 -41.82
CA MET A 1 -28.76 6.56 -40.57
C MET A 1 -27.76 6.04 -39.52
N ASP A 2 -26.68 5.38 -39.99
CA ASP A 2 -25.88 4.45 -39.19
C ASP A 2 -24.46 4.97 -38.97
N SER A 3 -23.95 5.79 -39.90
CA SER A 3 -22.63 6.41 -39.83
C SER A 3 -22.53 7.47 -38.73
N LEU A 4 -23.60 8.23 -38.47
CA LEU A 4 -23.61 9.30 -37.46
C LEU A 4 -23.57 8.74 -36.03
N LYS A 5 -24.24 7.60 -35.79
CA LYS A 5 -24.24 6.91 -34.49
C LYS A 5 -22.86 6.34 -34.16
N ALA A 6 -22.14 5.80 -35.15
CA ALA A 6 -20.81 5.24 -34.97
C ALA A 6 -19.75 6.30 -34.61
N VAL A 7 -19.89 7.52 -35.14
CA VAL A 7 -19.00 8.65 -34.79
C VAL A 7 -19.29 9.18 -33.39
N LEU A 8 -20.57 9.23 -32.98
CA LEU A 8 -20.93 9.66 -31.62
C LEU A 8 -20.45 8.67 -30.55
N THR A 9 -20.56 7.36 -30.79
CA THR A 9 -20.11 6.35 -29.82
C THR A 9 -18.60 6.34 -29.64
N THR A 10 -17.83 6.54 -30.71
CA THR A 10 -16.37 6.66 -30.64
C THR A 10 -15.93 7.95 -29.94
N ALA A 11 -16.57 9.08 -30.22
CA ALA A 11 -16.29 10.34 -29.53
C ALA A 11 -16.58 10.26 -28.02
N ALA A 12 -17.69 9.63 -27.63
CA ALA A 12 -18.03 9.42 -26.22
C ALA A 12 -17.02 8.52 -25.50
N ALA A 13 -16.55 7.45 -26.15
CA ALA A 13 -15.52 6.57 -25.59
C ALA A 13 -14.19 7.29 -25.39
N VAL A 14 -13.74 8.10 -26.36
CA VAL A 14 -12.50 8.89 -26.25
C VAL A 14 -12.63 9.94 -25.14
N ALA A 15 -13.77 10.62 -25.02
CA ALA A 15 -14.03 11.58 -23.95
C ALA A 15 -13.99 10.93 -22.55
N LEU A 16 -14.60 9.74 -22.40
CA LEU A 16 -14.53 8.97 -21.16
C LEU A 16 -13.09 8.58 -20.80
N THR A 17 -12.29 8.17 -21.79
CA THR A 17 -10.89 7.79 -21.57
C THR A 17 -10.04 8.99 -21.12
N LEU A 18 -10.28 10.17 -21.71
CA LEU A 18 -9.61 11.42 -21.33
C LEU A 18 -10.00 11.88 -19.92
N VAL A 19 -11.28 11.78 -19.55
CA VAL A 19 -11.74 12.12 -18.20
C VAL A 19 -11.10 11.21 -17.15
N VAL A 20 -11.02 9.90 -17.41
CA VAL A 20 -10.34 8.96 -16.52
C VAL A 20 -8.84 9.28 -16.42
N ALA A 21 -8.18 9.60 -17.54
CA ALA A 21 -6.75 9.97 -17.53
C ALA A 21 -6.49 11.26 -16.74
N VAL A 22 -7.33 12.28 -16.88
CA VAL A 22 -7.21 13.54 -16.12
C VAL A 22 -7.49 13.30 -14.64
N ALA A 23 -8.49 12.49 -14.29
CA ALA A 23 -8.76 12.14 -12.89
C ALA A 23 -7.58 11.38 -12.25
N VAL A 24 -6.99 10.44 -12.97
CA VAL A 24 -5.80 9.69 -12.52
C VAL A 24 -4.59 10.64 -12.41
N THR A 25 -4.42 11.57 -13.35
CA THR A 25 -3.30 12.53 -13.33
C THR A 25 -3.44 13.55 -12.20
N ASN A 26 -4.64 14.05 -11.93
CA ASN A 26 -4.91 14.95 -10.80
C ASN A 26 -4.74 14.24 -9.45
N ALA A 27 -5.13 12.96 -9.35
CA ALA A 27 -4.84 12.14 -8.17
C ALA A 27 -3.33 11.85 -8.01
N LEU A 28 -2.58 11.77 -9.11
CA LEU A 28 -1.11 11.65 -9.08
C LEU A 28 -0.42 12.97 -8.71
N GLN A 29 -1.02 14.12 -9.06
CA GLN A 29 -0.51 15.47 -8.74
C GLN A 29 -0.87 15.95 -7.34
N SER A 30 -1.93 15.43 -6.70
CA SER A 30 -2.29 15.81 -5.33
C SER A 30 -1.39 15.21 -4.26
N ALA A 31 -0.57 14.21 -4.60
CA ALA A 31 0.42 13.63 -3.70
C ALA A 31 1.77 14.36 -3.83
N ASN A 32 2.35 14.79 -2.71
CA ASN A 32 3.68 15.42 -2.68
C ASN A 32 4.71 14.47 -3.34
N PRO A 33 5.41 14.88 -4.42
CA PRO A 33 6.27 13.99 -5.20
C PRO A 33 7.44 13.42 -4.39
N VAL A 34 7.92 14.15 -3.38
CA VAL A 34 8.95 13.67 -2.46
C VAL A 34 8.38 12.56 -1.58
N VAL A 35 7.23 12.79 -0.95
CA VAL A 35 6.59 11.79 -0.08
C VAL A 35 6.28 10.50 -0.86
N LYS A 36 5.81 10.65 -2.09
CA LYS A 36 5.55 9.54 -3.01
C LYS A 36 6.82 8.77 -3.35
N SER A 37 7.91 9.45 -3.70
CA SER A 37 9.16 8.78 -4.06
C SER A 37 9.77 8.03 -2.87
N ILE A 38 9.70 8.59 -1.66
CA ILE A 38 10.12 7.92 -0.42
C ILE A 38 9.31 6.63 -0.20
N ALA A 39 7.99 6.71 -0.25
CA ALA A 39 7.13 5.55 -0.03
C ALA A 39 7.35 4.45 -1.08
N LEU A 40 7.51 4.82 -2.35
CA LEU A 40 7.82 3.86 -3.42
C LEU A 40 9.20 3.23 -3.24
N ALA A 41 10.21 4.02 -2.86
CA ALA A 41 11.54 3.51 -2.58
C ALA A 41 11.52 2.54 -1.39
N VAL A 42 10.84 2.87 -0.29
CA VAL A 42 10.67 1.96 0.86
C VAL A 42 9.92 0.68 0.47
N ALA A 43 8.85 0.80 -0.31
CA ALA A 43 8.10 -0.36 -0.80
C ALA A 43 8.95 -1.27 -1.70
N GLY A 44 9.82 -0.67 -2.51
CA GLY A 44 10.85 -1.34 -3.33
C GLY A 44 12.18 -1.55 -2.61
N GLU A 45 12.20 -1.44 -1.28
CA GLU A 45 13.35 -1.72 -0.39
C GLU A 45 14.66 -1.03 -0.79
N SER A 46 14.51 0.19 -1.26
CA SER A 46 15.58 1.05 -1.72
C SER A 46 15.82 2.19 -0.72
N LYS A 47 17.02 2.78 -0.80
CA LYS A 47 17.36 3.98 -0.02
C LYS A 47 16.62 5.19 -0.58
N ALA A 48 16.24 6.10 0.30
CA ALA A 48 15.52 7.30 -0.09
C ALA A 48 15.93 8.48 0.80
N LYS A 49 16.03 9.68 0.24
CA LYS A 49 16.43 10.89 0.97
C LYS A 49 15.44 12.02 0.76
N ALA A 50 15.06 12.68 1.85
CA ALA A 50 14.27 13.90 1.86
C ALA A 50 15.13 15.07 2.34
N GLU A 51 14.93 16.26 1.77
CA GLU A 51 15.63 17.48 2.17
C GLU A 51 15.15 17.99 3.54
N THR A 52 13.88 17.78 3.83
CA THR A 52 13.26 18.12 5.12
C THR A 52 12.74 16.87 5.81
N PRO A 53 12.70 16.86 7.16
CA PRO A 53 12.19 15.71 7.92
C PRO A 53 10.74 15.41 7.57
N LEU A 54 10.47 14.17 7.18
CA LEU A 54 9.12 13.67 6.95
C LEU A 54 8.63 12.92 8.18
N SER A 55 7.40 13.21 8.62
CA SER A 55 6.74 12.42 9.66
C SER A 55 6.49 10.99 9.18
N VAL A 56 6.59 10.03 10.11
CA VAL A 56 6.33 8.61 9.89
C VAL A 56 5.28 8.14 10.88
N VAL A 57 4.18 7.60 10.35
CA VAL A 57 3.02 7.13 11.11
C VAL A 57 2.86 5.63 10.94
N LYS A 58 2.52 4.93 12.02
CA LYS A 58 2.22 3.48 12.00
C LYS A 58 0.73 3.27 12.22
N TYR A 59 0.13 2.46 11.36
CA TYR A 59 -1.26 2.01 11.51
C TYR A 59 -1.25 0.52 11.79
N GLY A 60 -1.72 0.12 12.96
CA GLY A 60 -1.92 -1.29 13.29
C GLY A 60 -2.99 -1.89 12.39
N VAL A 61 -2.67 -2.97 11.68
CA VAL A 61 -3.57 -3.64 10.74
C VAL A 61 -3.41 -5.15 10.81
N TYR A 62 -4.40 -5.85 10.29
CA TYR A 62 -4.42 -7.29 10.14
C TYR A 62 -4.86 -7.64 8.72
N TYR A 63 -4.43 -8.78 8.21
CA TYR A 63 -5.20 -9.46 7.17
C TYR A 63 -6.09 -10.51 7.81
N VAL A 64 -7.37 -10.48 7.45
CA VAL A 64 -8.40 -11.42 7.90
C VAL A 64 -8.82 -12.27 6.71
N TYR A 65 -8.94 -13.58 6.90
CA TYR A 65 -9.41 -14.49 5.85
C TYR A 65 -10.92 -14.72 5.97
N GLU A 66 -11.68 -14.08 5.08
CA GLU A 66 -13.14 -14.14 5.05
C GLU A 66 -13.61 -14.21 3.59
N GLY A 67 -14.73 -14.90 3.32
CA GLY A 67 -15.29 -15.00 1.97
C GLY A 67 -14.36 -15.64 0.94
N GLY A 68 -13.37 -16.44 1.35
CA GLY A 68 -12.41 -17.10 0.47
C GLY A 68 -11.19 -16.25 0.09
N GLY A 69 -11.03 -15.06 0.67
CA GLY A 69 -9.92 -14.16 0.40
C GLY A 69 -9.34 -13.52 1.65
N TRP A 70 -8.12 -12.98 1.54
CA TRP A 70 -7.54 -12.12 2.57
C TRP A 70 -8.00 -10.68 2.37
N ALA A 71 -8.37 -10.00 3.44
CA ALA A 71 -8.75 -8.60 3.41
C ALA A 71 -8.12 -7.83 4.58
N LEU A 72 -7.62 -6.62 4.30
CA LEU A 72 -7.05 -5.74 5.31
C LEU A 72 -8.15 -5.31 6.28
N SER A 73 -7.86 -5.32 7.57
CA SER A 73 -8.79 -5.00 8.66
C SER A 73 -8.09 -4.23 9.78
N ALA A 74 -8.86 -3.40 10.48
CA ALA A 74 -8.43 -2.77 11.74
C ALA A 74 -8.39 -3.74 12.92
N ALA A 75 -9.16 -4.83 12.84
CA ALA A 75 -9.35 -5.78 13.93
C ALA A 75 -9.04 -7.22 13.49
N PRO A 76 -8.51 -8.05 14.40
CA PRO A 76 -8.27 -9.45 14.12
C PRO A 76 -9.57 -10.26 14.10
N SER A 77 -9.51 -11.47 13.53
CA SER A 77 -10.59 -12.47 13.59
C SER A 77 -10.05 -13.86 13.98
N ALA A 78 -10.88 -14.89 13.88
CA ALA A 78 -10.48 -16.28 14.12
C ALA A 78 -9.35 -16.73 13.16
N VAL A 79 -9.39 -16.31 11.90
CA VAL A 79 -8.35 -16.58 10.90
C VAL A 79 -7.78 -15.26 10.43
N SER A 80 -6.76 -14.79 11.15
CA SER A 80 -6.08 -13.55 10.86
C SER A 80 -4.56 -13.72 10.93
N THR A 81 -3.85 -12.82 10.28
CA THR A 81 -2.42 -12.64 10.54
C THR A 81 -2.19 -12.17 11.99
N PRO A 82 -0.95 -12.25 12.49
CA PRO A 82 -0.52 -11.37 13.58
C PRO A 82 -0.73 -9.90 13.22
N GLN A 83 -0.61 -9.01 14.21
CA GLN A 83 -0.64 -7.58 13.95
C GLN A 83 0.53 -7.19 13.02
N LEU A 84 0.20 -6.42 12.00
CA LEU A 84 1.11 -5.82 11.03
C LEU A 84 1.00 -4.29 11.12
N TYR A 85 1.88 -3.58 10.43
CA TYR A 85 1.85 -2.13 10.32
C TYR A 85 1.81 -1.67 8.87
N ALA A 86 0.82 -0.84 8.53
CA ALA A 86 0.92 0.07 7.40
C ALA A 86 1.67 1.32 7.84
N VAL A 87 2.51 1.86 6.95
CA VAL A 87 3.44 2.95 7.26
C VAL A 87 3.11 4.15 6.40
N GLY A 88 2.66 5.23 7.03
CA GLY A 88 2.44 6.51 6.39
C GLY A 88 3.68 7.39 6.45
N PHE A 89 3.98 8.09 5.35
CA PHE A 89 5.01 9.12 5.24
C PHE A 89 4.36 10.46 4.94
N GLY A 90 4.82 11.53 5.58
CA GLY A 90 4.32 12.89 5.37
C GLY A 90 3.11 13.22 6.26
N ASN A 91 2.20 14.05 5.74
CA ASN A 91 1.02 14.50 6.48
C ASN A 91 -0.13 13.49 6.33
N CYS A 92 -0.07 12.40 7.09
CA CYS A 92 -1.01 11.30 6.96
C CYS A 92 -2.23 11.42 7.88
N PRO A 93 -3.42 10.93 7.46
CA PRO A 93 -4.63 10.96 8.27
C PRO A 93 -4.48 10.13 9.54
N ALA A 94 -5.30 10.41 10.56
CA ALA A 94 -5.29 9.66 11.81
C ALA A 94 -5.77 8.21 11.62
N ASP A 95 -6.66 7.98 10.65
CA ASP A 95 -7.18 6.67 10.30
C ASP A 95 -6.98 6.34 8.81
N ILE A 96 -7.01 5.05 8.50
CA ILE A 96 -6.87 4.52 7.14
C ILE A 96 -8.08 3.63 6.79
N SER A 97 -9.25 3.95 7.33
CA SER A 97 -10.48 3.16 7.18
C SER A 97 -10.83 2.86 5.73
N GLY A 98 -10.59 3.83 4.84
CA GLY A 98 -10.79 3.66 3.41
C GLY A 98 -9.94 2.55 2.77
N LEU A 99 -8.86 2.08 3.42
CA LEU A 99 -7.96 1.05 2.88
C LEU A 99 -8.39 -0.38 3.23
N TYR A 100 -9.34 -0.57 4.16
CA TYR A 100 -9.79 -1.88 4.61
C TYR A 100 -10.68 -2.60 3.57
N GLY A 101 -10.94 -3.89 3.82
CA GLY A 101 -11.82 -4.72 2.98
C GLY A 101 -11.18 -5.25 1.69
N ARG A 102 -9.86 -5.09 1.52
CA ARG A 102 -9.12 -5.50 0.30
C ARG A 102 -7.75 -6.09 0.61
N ALA A 103 -7.25 -6.92 -0.29
CA ALA A 103 -5.87 -7.40 -0.30
C ALA A 103 -4.95 -6.45 -1.07
N TYR A 104 -3.71 -6.30 -0.62
CA TYR A 104 -2.67 -5.60 -1.36
C TYR A 104 -1.58 -6.59 -1.78
N ALA A 105 -1.28 -6.65 -3.06
CA ALA A 105 -0.24 -7.50 -3.61
C ALA A 105 1.14 -6.83 -3.50
N PRO A 106 2.24 -7.61 -3.49
CA PRO A 106 3.58 -7.06 -3.62
C PRO A 106 3.70 -6.19 -4.88
N GLY A 107 4.31 -5.01 -4.75
CA GLY A 107 4.49 -4.07 -5.87
C GLY A 107 3.29 -3.19 -6.18
N SER A 108 2.12 -3.43 -5.58
CA SER A 108 0.92 -2.59 -5.71
C SER A 108 0.33 -2.19 -4.35
N ASN A 109 1.17 -2.13 -3.32
CA ASN A 109 0.81 -1.91 -1.92
C ASN A 109 1.10 -0.49 -1.42
N VAL A 110 1.33 0.46 -2.32
CA VAL A 110 1.52 1.87 -1.99
C VAL A 110 0.27 2.65 -2.37
N VAL A 111 -0.28 3.39 -1.41
CA VAL A 111 -1.44 4.24 -1.61
C VAL A 111 -1.06 5.69 -1.36
N HIS A 112 -1.44 6.56 -2.28
CA HIS A 112 -1.18 7.98 -2.19
C HIS A 112 -2.45 8.72 -1.80
N VAL A 113 -2.33 9.62 -0.83
CA VAL A 113 -3.39 10.53 -0.38
C VAL A 113 -2.78 11.93 -0.34
N THR A 114 -3.57 12.99 -0.40
CA THR A 114 -3.02 14.35 -0.48
C THR A 114 -2.02 14.62 0.66
N GLY A 115 -0.75 14.85 0.30
CA GLY A 115 0.35 15.07 1.27
C GLY A 115 0.86 13.84 2.04
N CYS A 116 0.33 12.64 1.78
CA CYS A 116 0.67 11.39 2.44
C CYS A 116 0.94 10.25 1.45
N SER A 117 1.85 9.35 1.78
CA SER A 117 1.96 8.07 1.07
C SER A 117 2.08 6.93 2.06
N ILE A 118 1.26 5.90 1.87
CA ILE A 118 1.09 4.81 2.81
C ILE A 118 1.57 3.53 2.14
N VAL A 119 2.56 2.88 2.75
CA VAL A 119 3.01 1.54 2.38
C VAL A 119 2.24 0.54 3.23
N VAL A 120 1.38 -0.24 2.60
CA VAL A 120 0.54 -1.26 3.26
C VAL A 120 1.28 -2.59 3.25
N PRO A 121 1.17 -3.45 4.28
CA PRO A 121 1.69 -4.80 4.20
C PRO A 121 1.08 -5.53 3.00
N SER A 122 1.90 -6.24 2.24
CA SER A 122 1.38 -7.06 1.14
C SER A 122 1.12 -8.49 1.59
N ILE A 123 0.19 -9.16 0.92
CA ILE A 123 -0.14 -10.56 1.15
C ILE A 123 -0.28 -11.29 -0.18
N ALA A 124 0.30 -12.49 -0.26
CA ALA A 124 0.22 -13.39 -1.40
C ALA A 124 0.14 -14.84 -0.91
N LYS A 125 -0.28 -15.74 -1.81
CA LYS A 125 -0.13 -17.19 -1.61
C LYS A 125 1.06 -17.66 -2.42
N GLU A 126 2.03 -18.26 -1.76
CA GLU A 126 3.25 -18.81 -2.37
C GLU A 126 3.52 -20.18 -1.76
N ASP A 127 3.76 -21.20 -2.59
CA ASP A 127 4.21 -22.53 -2.14
C ASP A 127 3.39 -23.15 -0.99
N GLY A 128 2.07 -22.98 -1.02
CA GLY A 128 1.16 -23.48 0.03
C GLY A 128 1.22 -22.73 1.37
N ALA A 129 1.99 -21.65 1.45
CA ALA A 129 2.06 -20.72 2.58
C ALA A 129 1.46 -19.36 2.21
N VAL A 130 1.14 -18.59 3.25
CA VAL A 130 0.74 -17.19 3.09
C VAL A 130 1.98 -16.33 3.23
N ALA A 131 2.41 -15.73 2.13
CA ALA A 131 3.55 -14.82 2.08
C ALA A 131 3.08 -13.41 2.45
N ILE A 132 3.76 -12.77 3.40
CA ILE A 132 3.45 -11.42 3.87
C ILE A 132 4.72 -10.58 3.80
N THR A 133 4.64 -9.40 3.20
CA THR A 133 5.67 -8.37 3.39
C THR A 133 5.18 -7.36 4.41
N HIS A 134 5.88 -7.25 5.53
CA HIS A 134 5.54 -6.38 6.65
C HIS A 134 6.56 -5.26 6.80
N TYR A 135 6.11 -4.01 6.91
CA TYR A 135 6.98 -2.85 7.03
C TYR A 135 7.00 -2.36 8.48
N LEU A 136 8.19 -2.29 9.08
CA LEU A 136 8.37 -1.88 10.46
C LEU A 136 9.28 -0.65 10.55
N PRO A 137 8.72 0.55 10.71
CA PRO A 137 9.52 1.74 10.87
C PRO A 137 10.07 1.85 12.30
N MET A 138 11.35 2.20 12.40
CA MET A 138 12.07 2.41 13.66
C MET A 138 12.15 3.88 14.06
N CYS A 139 11.60 4.77 13.23
CA CYS A 139 11.57 6.21 13.43
C CYS A 139 10.12 6.73 13.44
N VAL A 140 9.93 7.93 14.00
CA VAL A 140 8.68 8.71 13.94
C VAL A 140 8.79 9.92 13.01
N SER A 141 10.01 10.25 12.59
CA SER A 141 10.35 11.27 11.59
C SER A 141 11.76 10.98 11.05
N GLY A 142 12.06 11.39 9.82
CA GLY A 142 13.40 11.18 9.24
C GLY A 142 13.65 11.84 7.90
N THR A 143 14.93 11.87 7.49
CA THR A 143 15.40 12.40 6.19
C THR A 143 16.18 11.38 5.38
N ASP A 144 16.80 10.36 5.99
CA ASP A 144 17.55 9.29 5.33
C ASP A 144 16.86 7.96 5.63
N PHE A 145 16.09 7.45 4.67
CA PHE A 145 15.34 6.21 4.83
C PHE A 145 16.12 5.04 4.23
N ARG A 146 16.35 4.01 5.04
CA ARG A 146 17.06 2.79 4.66
C ARG A 146 16.27 1.57 5.07
N THR A 147 16.22 0.58 4.19
CA THR A 147 15.50 -0.66 4.44
C THR A 147 16.45 -1.83 4.65
N GLU A 148 16.10 -2.69 5.59
CA GLU A 148 16.75 -3.96 5.85
C GLU A 148 15.68 -5.06 5.83
N THR A 149 15.95 -6.17 5.15
CA THR A 149 14.99 -7.27 5.04
C THR A 149 15.41 -8.46 5.88
N VAL A 150 14.47 -9.03 6.63
CA VAL A 150 14.60 -10.33 7.29
C VAL A 150 13.41 -11.23 6.92
N GLY A 151 13.67 -12.48 6.55
CA GLY A 151 12.62 -13.45 6.22
C GLY A 151 12.53 -14.55 7.27
N GLN A 152 11.31 -14.91 7.68
CA GLN A 152 11.07 -16.01 8.61
C GLN A 152 9.78 -16.76 8.30
N TYR A 153 9.78 -18.06 8.56
CA TYR A 153 8.57 -18.88 8.56
C TYR A 153 8.08 -19.08 9.99
N PHE A 154 6.77 -19.02 10.19
CA PHE A 154 6.13 -19.46 11.43
C PHE A 154 4.70 -19.91 11.18
N THR A 155 4.17 -20.71 12.09
CA THR A 155 2.76 -21.10 12.10
C THR A 155 2.03 -20.26 13.14
N TYR A 156 0.96 -19.60 12.73
CA TYR A 156 0.11 -18.80 13.61
C TYR A 156 -1.35 -19.13 13.35
N LYS A 157 -2.10 -19.45 14.41
CA LYS A 157 -3.51 -19.87 14.32
C LYS A 157 -3.75 -20.98 13.28
N GLY A 158 -2.84 -21.96 13.19
CA GLY A 158 -2.94 -23.08 12.25
C GLY A 158 -2.59 -22.75 10.79
N VAL A 159 -2.21 -21.51 10.48
CA VAL A 159 -1.80 -21.08 9.13
C VAL A 159 -0.28 -20.92 9.09
N ARG A 160 0.36 -21.48 8.06
CA ARG A 160 1.79 -21.30 7.81
C ARG A 160 2.02 -19.97 7.09
N PHE A 161 2.77 -19.09 7.73
CA PHE A 161 3.16 -17.80 7.19
C PHE A 161 4.64 -17.79 6.79
N ARG A 162 4.93 -17.15 5.66
CA ARG A 162 6.26 -16.68 5.29
C ARG A 162 6.26 -15.17 5.44
N VAL A 163 6.83 -14.66 6.53
CA VAL A 163 6.88 -13.21 6.77
C VAL A 163 8.23 -12.68 6.35
N ARG A 164 8.18 -11.65 5.51
CA ARG A 164 9.29 -10.85 5.08
C ARG A 164 9.18 -9.48 5.75
N LEU A 165 9.97 -9.28 6.79
CA LEU A 165 10.03 -8.05 7.56
C LEU A 165 10.97 -7.05 6.88
N VAL A 166 10.46 -5.90 6.48
CA VAL A 166 11.19 -4.75 5.97
C VAL A 166 11.32 -3.72 7.09
N ILE A 167 12.48 -3.68 7.73
CA ILE A 167 12.79 -2.73 8.79
C ILE A 167 13.20 -1.41 8.15
N ILE A 168 12.52 -0.31 8.51
CA ILE A 168 12.81 1.03 7.97
C ILE A 168 13.56 1.83 9.03
N ARG A 169 14.79 2.19 8.71
CA ARG A 169 15.65 3.07 9.52
C ARG A 169 15.66 4.47 8.93
N CYS A 170 15.69 5.41 9.85
CA CYS A 170 15.69 6.86 9.69
C CYS A 170 16.31 7.41 10.98
#